data_AF-A0A2V8AX24-F1
#
_entry.id   AF-A0A2V8AX24-F1
#
_cell.length_a   1.000
_cell.length_b   1.000
_cell.length_c   1.000
_cell.angle_alpha   90.00
_cell.angle_beta   90.00
_cell.angle_gamma   90.00
#
_symmetry.space_group_name_H-M   'P 1'
#
loop_
_entity.id
_entity.type
_entity.pdbx_description
1 polymer ?
#
loop_
_entity_poly.entity_id
_entity_poly.type
_entity_poly.pdbx_seq_one_letter_code
_entity_poly.pdbx_strand_id
1 'polypeptide(L)'
;MILLTVRAVVMACRGHREVVLENIALRQQLGALKRTTKRPRLRTRDRLFWIVLANGWRHWCTALVFVQPETVLRWHHDWLRRRWTRRSTPTSGGRPPISREIRALIREMATANPLWGAPGIHGELAKLGVEVSERTVSRLFHPRHRPPSQGWRTFLTNHLAAVVSMDFFTVPTVTGRVLFVLVLLSHRRRRIVHFNIAEHPTARWAAQQVVEAFPHNTAPRWLLRDRDSIYGDAFRRRVAQMAIAEIVCSPASPWQNPYAERVIGSIRRECLDYVIVFGEAHLRRLLSAYVAYYHRSRTHLGLGKDTPDGRPMQPASAGEIIAVPEVGGLHHRYERRAA
;
A
#
# COMPACT_ATOMS: atom_id res chain seq x y z
N MET A 1 -61.09 20.84 11.18
CA MET A 1 -61.01 19.48 10.56
C MET A 1 -62.28 18.66 10.78
N ILE A 2 -62.86 18.63 11.99
CA ILE A 2 -64.05 17.83 12.34
C ILE A 2 -65.35 18.30 11.62
N LEU A 3 -65.58 19.61 11.46
CA LEU A 3 -66.74 20.13 10.72
C LEU A 3 -66.74 19.78 9.22
N LEU A 4 -65.55 19.62 8.64
CA LEU A 4 -65.38 19.34 7.21
C LEU A 4 -65.57 17.86 6.90
N THR A 5 -65.18 16.97 7.82
CA THR A 5 -65.46 15.53 7.72
C THR A 5 -66.94 15.25 7.87
N VAL A 6 -67.64 15.96 8.78
CA VAL A 6 -69.10 15.85 8.93
C VAL A 6 -69.84 16.33 7.67
N ARG A 7 -69.43 17.46 7.08
CA ARG A 7 -70.05 17.99 5.85
C ARG A 7 -69.79 17.10 4.63
N ALA A 8 -68.62 16.47 4.54
CA ALA A 8 -68.28 15.49 3.51
C ALA A 8 -69.13 14.22 3.62
N VAL A 9 -69.35 13.72 4.85
CA VAL A 9 -70.23 12.56 5.11
C VAL A 9 -71.70 12.89 4.77
N VAL A 10 -72.19 14.06 5.16
CA VAL A 10 -73.57 14.52 4.84
C VAL A 10 -73.79 14.69 3.33
N MET A 11 -72.81 15.22 2.60
CA MET A 11 -72.87 15.35 1.13
C MET A 11 -72.78 14.00 0.41
N ALA A 12 -71.99 13.05 0.92
CA ALA A 12 -71.89 11.70 0.38
C ALA A 12 -73.17 10.86 0.60
N CYS A 13 -73.94 11.16 1.65
CA CYS A 13 -75.26 10.58 1.90
C CYS A 13 -76.38 11.21 1.04
N ARG A 14 -76.18 12.42 0.49
CA ARG A 14 -77.17 13.15 -0.35
C ARG A 14 -76.95 12.99 -1.86
N GLY A 15 -76.20 11.98 -2.31
CA GLY A 15 -75.96 11.71 -3.73
C GLY A 15 -74.77 12.47 -4.35
N HIS A 16 -74.15 13.41 -3.63
CA HIS A 16 -72.97 14.17 -4.11
C HIS A 16 -71.63 13.48 -3.82
N ARG A 17 -71.58 12.16 -3.98
CA ARG A 17 -70.38 11.35 -3.68
C ARG A 17 -69.17 11.76 -4.54
N GLU A 18 -69.41 12.12 -5.78
CA GLU A 18 -68.33 12.49 -6.72
C GLU A 18 -67.63 13.79 -6.30
N VAL A 19 -68.39 14.82 -5.93
CA VAL A 19 -67.85 16.12 -5.48
C VAL A 19 -67.04 15.97 -4.20
N VAL A 20 -67.45 15.07 -3.29
CA VAL A 20 -66.72 14.79 -2.05
C VAL A 20 -65.39 14.09 -2.34
N LEU A 21 -65.38 13.09 -3.22
CA LEU A 21 -64.18 12.35 -3.60
C LEU A 21 -63.17 13.25 -4.33
N GLU A 22 -63.67 14.10 -5.23
CA GLU A 22 -62.88 15.11 -5.93
C GLU A 22 -62.25 16.10 -4.95
N ASN A 23 -63.01 16.62 -3.97
CA ASN A 23 -62.48 17.55 -2.98
C ASN A 23 -61.38 16.90 -2.10
N ILE A 24 -61.56 15.63 -1.72
CA ILE A 24 -60.57 14.87 -0.95
C ILE A 24 -59.30 14.64 -1.78
N ALA A 25 -59.45 14.29 -3.06
CA ALA A 25 -58.35 14.08 -3.99
C ALA A 25 -57.52 15.36 -4.16
N LEU A 26 -58.16 16.50 -4.44
CA LEU A 26 -57.51 17.79 -4.62
C LEU A 26 -56.82 18.28 -3.34
N ARG A 27 -57.44 18.07 -2.16
CA ARG A 27 -56.82 18.42 -0.87
C ARG A 27 -55.58 17.57 -0.56
N GLN A 28 -55.59 16.28 -0.92
CA GLN A 28 -54.42 15.43 -0.75
C GLN A 28 -53.27 15.90 -1.66
N GLN A 29 -53.56 16.29 -2.91
CA GLN A 29 -52.56 16.83 -3.83
C GLN A 29 -51.98 18.17 -3.35
N LEU A 30 -52.84 19.09 -2.91
CA LEU A 30 -52.40 20.36 -2.31
C LEU A 30 -51.53 20.12 -1.07
N GLY A 31 -51.89 19.15 -0.23
CA GLY A 31 -51.09 18.76 0.92
C GLY A 31 -49.73 18.17 0.55
N ALA A 32 -49.63 17.45 -0.57
CA ALA A 32 -48.36 16.93 -1.09
C ALA A 32 -47.50 18.03 -1.73
N LEU A 33 -48.11 18.97 -2.45
CA LEU A 33 -47.42 20.11 -3.06
C LEU A 33 -46.83 21.05 -2.01
N LYS A 34 -47.61 21.42 -0.99
CA LYS A 34 -47.17 22.32 0.09
C LYS A 34 -45.99 21.76 0.90
N ARG A 35 -45.71 20.46 0.82
CA ARG A 35 -44.58 19.81 1.51
C ARG A 35 -43.25 19.95 0.77
N THR A 36 -43.20 20.32 -0.51
CA THR A 36 -41.94 20.29 -1.29
C THR A 36 -41.78 21.51 -2.20
N THR A 37 -40.64 22.20 -2.13
CA THR A 37 -40.41 23.49 -2.81
C THR A 37 -39.87 23.41 -4.24
N LYS A 38 -39.35 22.27 -4.72
CA LYS A 38 -38.81 22.15 -6.10
C LYS A 38 -39.42 21.03 -6.97
N ARG A 39 -39.66 19.83 -6.43
CA ARG A 39 -40.38 18.74 -7.12
C ARG A 39 -41.19 17.91 -6.11
N PRO A 40 -42.50 17.73 -6.28
CA PRO A 40 -43.33 16.99 -5.32
C PRO A 40 -42.92 15.51 -5.28
N ARG A 41 -42.34 15.05 -4.17
CA ARG A 41 -42.02 13.63 -3.94
C ARG A 41 -43.15 12.96 -3.15
N LEU A 42 -43.89 12.07 -3.80
CA LEU A 42 -44.98 11.33 -3.15
C LEU A 42 -44.46 10.21 -2.25
N ARG A 43 -44.89 10.21 -0.99
CA ARG A 43 -44.56 9.20 0.02
C ARG A 43 -45.37 7.92 -0.22
N THR A 44 -44.98 6.82 0.43
CA THR A 44 -45.70 5.53 0.37
C THR A 44 -47.18 5.64 0.73
N ARG A 45 -47.53 6.51 1.69
CA ARG A 45 -48.92 6.77 2.10
C ARG A 45 -49.74 7.48 1.01
N ASP A 46 -49.12 8.42 0.30
CA ASP A 46 -49.76 9.14 -0.80
C ASP A 46 -50.03 8.19 -1.98
N ARG A 47 -49.10 7.28 -2.28
CA ARG A 47 -49.28 6.25 -3.32
C ARG A 47 -50.40 5.27 -2.96
N LEU A 48 -50.46 4.81 -1.70
CA LEU A 48 -51.54 3.94 -1.21
C LEU A 48 -52.90 4.63 -1.26
N PHE A 49 -52.98 5.92 -0.90
CA PHE A 49 -54.19 6.71 -1.03
C PHE A 49 -54.73 6.71 -2.48
N TRP A 50 -53.87 6.97 -3.47
CA TRP A 50 -54.26 6.96 -4.87
C TRP A 50 -54.64 5.58 -5.40
N ILE A 51 -53.96 4.52 -4.96
CA ILE A 51 -54.33 3.13 -5.29
C ILE A 51 -55.75 2.80 -4.78
N VAL A 52 -56.06 3.17 -3.54
CA VAL A 52 -57.38 2.91 -2.93
C VAL A 52 -58.47 3.76 -3.59
N LEU A 53 -58.17 5.03 -3.86
CA LEU A 53 -59.10 5.96 -4.51
C LEU A 53 -59.42 5.52 -5.95
N ALA A 54 -58.42 5.11 -6.72
CA ALA A 54 -58.59 4.63 -8.10
C ALA A 54 -59.43 3.34 -8.20
N ASN A 55 -59.38 2.48 -7.19
CA ASN A 55 -60.21 1.28 -7.12
C ASN A 55 -61.68 1.56 -6.76
N GLY A 56 -61.97 2.71 -6.12
CA GLY A 56 -63.31 3.03 -5.59
C GLY A 56 -64.07 4.14 -6.33
N TRP A 57 -63.41 4.92 -7.19
CA TRP A 57 -64.01 6.05 -7.88
C TRP A 57 -63.77 5.97 -9.39
N ARG A 58 -64.82 5.91 -10.22
CA ARG A 58 -64.70 5.74 -11.68
C ARG A 58 -64.03 6.92 -12.39
N HIS A 59 -64.22 8.15 -11.90
CA HIS A 59 -63.69 9.38 -12.51
C HIS A 59 -62.35 9.84 -11.90
N TRP A 60 -61.62 8.97 -11.20
CA TRP A 60 -60.38 9.34 -10.49
C TRP A 60 -59.30 10.01 -11.36
N CYS A 61 -59.26 9.71 -12.66
CA CYS A 61 -58.32 10.33 -13.61
C CYS A 61 -58.55 11.83 -13.76
N THR A 62 -59.79 12.33 -13.65
CA THR A 62 -60.11 13.75 -13.86
C THR A 62 -59.61 14.64 -12.73
N ALA A 63 -59.40 14.07 -11.54
CA ALA A 63 -58.85 14.79 -10.38
C ALA A 63 -57.32 14.86 -10.34
N LEU A 64 -56.62 14.22 -11.28
CA LEU A 64 -55.15 14.19 -11.30
C LEU A 64 -54.57 15.45 -11.95
N VAL A 65 -53.88 16.28 -11.16
CA VAL A 65 -53.29 17.53 -11.67
C VAL A 65 -51.79 17.40 -11.98
N PHE A 66 -51.03 16.66 -11.16
CA PHE A 66 -49.56 16.57 -11.32
C PHE A 66 -49.00 15.15 -11.48
N VAL A 67 -49.83 14.10 -11.27
CA VAL A 67 -49.43 12.70 -11.45
C VAL A 67 -50.16 12.15 -12.66
N GLN A 68 -49.43 11.56 -13.60
CA GLN A 68 -50.05 10.89 -14.74
C GLN A 68 -50.81 9.62 -14.30
N PRO A 69 -52.01 9.34 -14.86
CA PRO A 69 -52.81 8.15 -14.53
C PRO A 69 -52.02 6.83 -14.62
N GLU A 70 -51.14 6.71 -15.61
CA GLU A 70 -50.27 5.54 -15.83
C GLU A 70 -49.35 5.28 -14.63
N THR A 71 -48.95 6.34 -13.92
CA THR A 71 -48.09 6.22 -12.74
C THR A 71 -48.85 5.64 -11.54
N VAL A 72 -50.13 5.96 -11.38
CA VAL A 72 -50.98 5.37 -10.33
C VAL A 72 -51.24 3.89 -10.61
N LEU A 73 -51.53 3.54 -11.86
CA LEU A 73 -51.68 2.15 -12.30
C LEU A 73 -50.39 1.35 -12.06
N ARG A 74 -49.23 1.92 -12.37
CA ARG A 74 -47.94 1.29 -12.08
C ARG A 74 -47.74 1.02 -10.59
N TRP A 75 -48.12 1.94 -9.71
CA TRP A 75 -48.06 1.69 -8.25
C TRP A 75 -49.01 0.58 -7.80
N HIS A 76 -50.20 0.49 -8.40
CA HIS A 76 -51.15 -0.60 -8.13
C HIS A 76 -50.58 -1.96 -8.56
N HIS A 77 -50.02 -2.05 -9.77
CA HIS A 77 -49.35 -3.27 -10.24
C HIS A 77 -48.14 -3.66 -9.38
N ASP A 78 -47.31 -2.71 -8.96
CA ASP A 78 -46.18 -2.96 -8.07
C ASP A 78 -46.62 -3.46 -6.68
N TRP A 79 -47.69 -2.88 -6.15
CA TRP A 79 -48.26 -3.31 -4.88
C TRP A 79 -48.82 -4.73 -4.96
N LEU A 80 -49.56 -5.05 -6.03
CA LEU A 80 -50.05 -6.40 -6.30
C LEU A 80 -48.89 -7.39 -6.44
N ARG A 81 -47.88 -7.08 -7.27
CA ARG A 81 -46.68 -7.93 -7.42
C ARG A 81 -46.05 -8.24 -6.06
N ARG A 82 -45.77 -7.23 -5.24
CA ARG A 82 -45.18 -7.43 -3.90
C ARG A 82 -46.07 -8.26 -2.97
N ARG A 83 -47.39 -8.04 -2.99
CA ARG A 83 -48.36 -8.81 -2.19
C ARG A 83 -48.36 -10.28 -2.61
N TRP A 84 -48.37 -10.54 -3.92
CA TRP A 84 -48.32 -11.90 -4.46
C TRP A 84 -46.97 -12.56 -4.19
N THR A 85 -45.84 -11.87 -4.40
CA THR A 85 -44.51 -12.39 -4.04
C THR A 85 -44.44 -12.77 -2.57
N ARG A 86 -44.95 -11.94 -1.65
CA ARG A 86 -44.97 -12.26 -0.21
C ARG A 86 -45.84 -13.47 0.12
N ARG A 87 -46.98 -13.63 -0.57
CA ARG A 87 -47.87 -14.78 -0.39
C ARG A 87 -47.33 -16.06 -1.02
N SER A 88 -46.58 -15.94 -2.11
CA SER A 88 -45.99 -17.06 -2.84
C SER A 88 -44.59 -17.41 -2.35
N THR A 89 -44.01 -16.64 -1.42
CA THR A 89 -42.74 -16.99 -0.78
C THR A 89 -43.04 -18.10 0.23
N PRO A 90 -42.49 -19.31 0.07
CA PRO A 90 -42.73 -20.39 1.02
C PRO A 90 -42.18 -20.01 2.41
N THR A 91 -43.03 -20.04 3.43
CA THR A 91 -42.64 -19.72 4.83
C THR A 91 -41.87 -20.88 5.49
N SER A 92 -41.85 -22.07 4.89
CA SER A 92 -41.20 -23.26 5.45
C SER A 92 -40.86 -24.27 4.35
N GLY A 93 -39.63 -24.80 4.34
CA GLY A 93 -39.29 -25.99 3.54
C GLY A 93 -37.95 -25.95 2.81
N GLY A 94 -36.91 -25.33 3.37
CA GLY A 94 -35.54 -25.58 2.90
C GLY A 94 -34.95 -26.84 3.54
N ARG A 95 -33.90 -27.43 2.93
CA ARG A 95 -33.10 -28.52 3.52
C ARG A 95 -32.78 -28.20 4.99
N PRO A 96 -32.93 -29.16 5.93
CA PRO A 96 -32.65 -28.93 7.34
C PRO A 96 -31.25 -28.33 7.51
N PRO A 97 -31.11 -27.25 8.30
CA PRO A 97 -29.81 -26.68 8.58
C PRO A 97 -28.97 -27.73 9.33
N ILE A 98 -27.68 -27.82 8.99
CA ILE A 98 -26.71 -28.65 9.73
C ILE A 98 -26.78 -28.28 11.22
N SER A 99 -26.71 -29.28 12.09
CA SER A 99 -26.78 -29.10 13.54
C SER A 99 -25.77 -28.03 14.00
N ARG A 100 -26.15 -27.30 15.05
CA ARG A 100 -25.27 -26.27 15.63
C ARG A 100 -23.97 -26.89 16.15
N GLU A 101 -24.03 -28.11 16.67
CA GLU A 101 -22.88 -28.87 17.18
C GLU A 101 -21.85 -29.14 16.09
N ILE A 102 -22.26 -29.68 14.95
CA ILE A 102 -21.33 -29.95 13.82
C ILE A 102 -20.70 -28.65 13.31
N ARG A 103 -21.47 -27.54 13.30
CA ARG A 103 -20.94 -26.23 12.92
C ARG A 103 -19.92 -25.69 13.92
N ALA A 104 -20.14 -25.91 15.21
CA ALA A 104 -19.20 -25.53 16.26
C ALA A 104 -17.91 -26.36 16.14
N LEU A 105 -18.04 -27.68 15.95
CA LEU A 105 -16.92 -28.60 15.76
C LEU A 105 -16.07 -28.22 14.54
N ILE A 106 -16.69 -27.93 13.38
CA ILE A 106 -15.97 -27.46 12.18
C ILE A 106 -15.14 -26.21 12.47
N ARG A 107 -15.70 -25.25 13.23
CA ARG A 107 -14.99 -24.01 13.57
C ARG A 107 -13.85 -24.28 14.55
N GLU A 108 -14.08 -25.11 15.55
CA GLU A 108 -13.08 -25.50 16.55
C GLU A 108 -11.89 -26.18 15.88
N MET A 109 -12.14 -27.18 15.03
CA MET A 109 -11.11 -27.87 14.24
C MET A 109 -10.34 -26.91 13.35
N ALA A 110 -11.03 -25.96 12.69
CA ALA A 110 -10.39 -24.93 11.87
C ALA A 110 -9.54 -23.94 12.69
N THR A 111 -9.95 -23.62 13.92
CA THR A 111 -9.17 -22.75 14.82
C THR A 111 -7.98 -23.44 15.44
N ALA A 112 -8.11 -24.73 15.79
CA ALA A 112 -7.05 -25.54 16.39
C ALA A 112 -5.99 -25.97 15.35
N ASN A 113 -6.37 -26.09 14.08
CA ASN A 113 -5.49 -26.57 13.01
C ASN A 113 -5.38 -25.56 11.83
N PRO A 114 -4.54 -24.51 11.95
CA PRO A 114 -4.48 -23.40 10.98
C PRO A 114 -4.01 -23.78 9.57
N LEU A 115 -3.36 -24.94 9.42
CA LEU A 115 -2.86 -25.44 8.14
C LEU A 115 -3.89 -26.32 7.39
N TRP A 116 -4.98 -26.72 8.05
CA TRP A 116 -5.98 -27.59 7.44
C TRP A 116 -6.92 -26.81 6.54
N GLY A 117 -7.20 -27.37 5.36
CA GLY A 117 -8.26 -26.91 4.47
C GLY A 117 -9.57 -27.65 4.69
N ALA A 118 -10.63 -27.23 3.99
CA ALA A 118 -11.92 -27.92 3.99
C ALA A 118 -11.83 -29.44 3.68
N PRO A 119 -10.98 -29.93 2.75
CA PRO A 119 -10.82 -31.37 2.53
C PRO A 119 -10.29 -32.13 3.74
N GLY A 120 -9.33 -31.55 4.47
CA GLY A 120 -8.73 -32.17 5.66
C GLY A 120 -9.73 -32.27 6.81
N ILE A 121 -10.45 -31.18 7.08
CA ILE A 121 -11.50 -31.16 8.11
C ILE A 121 -12.65 -32.13 7.74
N HIS A 122 -13.04 -32.18 6.46
CA HIS A 122 -14.03 -33.12 5.98
C HIS A 122 -13.59 -34.58 6.17
N GLY A 123 -12.34 -34.91 5.84
CA GLY A 123 -11.80 -36.26 6.04
C GLY A 123 -11.82 -36.69 7.51
N GLU A 124 -11.49 -35.78 8.43
CA GLU A 124 -11.56 -36.05 9.87
C GLU A 124 -12.99 -36.22 10.38
N LEU A 125 -13.94 -35.41 9.90
CA LEU A 125 -15.36 -35.59 10.22
C LEU A 125 -15.90 -36.93 9.68
N ALA A 126 -15.47 -37.33 8.49
CA ALA A 126 -15.85 -38.61 7.89
C ALA A 126 -15.35 -39.79 8.74
N LYS A 127 -14.13 -39.72 9.30
CA LYS A 127 -13.59 -40.74 10.23
C LYS A 127 -14.38 -40.83 11.54
N LEU A 128 -14.99 -39.72 11.98
CA LEU A 128 -15.85 -39.65 13.17
C LEU A 128 -17.30 -40.09 12.88
N GLY A 129 -17.59 -40.57 11.67
CA GLY A 129 -18.93 -41.01 11.26
C GLY A 129 -19.91 -39.86 10.98
N VAL A 130 -19.41 -38.63 10.81
CA VAL A 130 -20.24 -37.44 10.58
C VAL A 130 -20.44 -37.23 9.08
N GLU A 131 -21.65 -37.55 8.58
CA GLU A 131 -22.00 -37.36 7.16
C GLU A 131 -22.27 -35.89 6.82
N VAL A 132 -21.25 -35.19 6.33
CA VAL A 132 -21.34 -33.80 5.85
C VAL A 132 -20.58 -33.69 4.54
N SER A 133 -21.14 -33.01 3.54
CA SER A 133 -20.40 -32.77 2.29
C SER A 133 -19.22 -31.82 2.50
N GLU A 134 -18.09 -32.06 1.81
CA GLU A 134 -16.94 -31.15 1.82
C GLU A 134 -17.32 -29.70 1.46
N ARG A 135 -18.23 -29.52 0.49
CA ARG A 135 -18.77 -28.21 0.10
C ARG A 135 -19.45 -27.48 1.27
N THR A 136 -20.08 -28.24 2.15
CA THR A 136 -20.70 -27.71 3.37
C THR A 136 -19.65 -27.29 4.39
N VAL A 137 -18.60 -28.10 4.57
CA VAL A 137 -17.44 -27.73 5.38
C VAL A 137 -16.80 -26.47 4.84
N SER A 138 -16.53 -26.39 3.53
CA SER A 138 -15.98 -25.20 2.85
C SER A 138 -16.84 -23.95 3.05
N ARG A 139 -18.18 -24.05 3.00
CA ARG A 139 -19.07 -22.90 3.25
C ARG A 139 -19.04 -22.42 4.70
N LEU A 140 -18.83 -23.32 5.65
CA LEU A 140 -18.76 -23.00 7.08
C LEU A 140 -17.34 -22.61 7.51
N PHE A 141 -16.35 -23.05 6.75
CA PHE A 141 -14.94 -22.76 6.91
C PHE A 141 -14.66 -21.31 6.50
N HIS A 142 -14.23 -20.52 7.47
CA HIS A 142 -13.70 -19.18 7.22
C HIS A 142 -12.20 -19.29 7.50
N PRO A 143 -11.33 -19.33 6.48
CA PRO A 143 -9.90 -19.36 6.72
C PRO A 143 -9.52 -18.14 7.56
N ARG A 144 -8.70 -18.36 8.59
CA ARG A 144 -8.05 -17.27 9.31
C ARG A 144 -7.33 -16.41 8.27
N HIS A 145 -7.59 -15.11 8.27
CA HIS A 145 -6.84 -14.16 7.45
C HIS A 145 -5.36 -14.35 7.77
N ARG A 146 -4.59 -14.92 6.83
CA ARG A 146 -3.13 -14.80 6.91
C ARG A 146 -2.84 -13.31 6.80
N PRO A 147 -1.99 -12.74 7.68
CA PRO A 147 -1.52 -11.38 7.44
C PRO A 147 -0.93 -11.33 6.03
N PRO A 148 -1.14 -10.23 5.29
CA PRO A 148 -0.56 -10.10 3.95
C PRO A 148 0.94 -10.40 4.04
N SER A 149 1.46 -11.09 3.02
CA SER A 149 2.90 -11.31 2.90
C SER A 149 3.62 -9.97 3.03
N GLN A 150 4.82 -9.99 3.63
CA GLN A 150 5.62 -8.77 3.76
C GLN A 150 5.72 -8.08 2.39
N GLY A 151 5.45 -6.77 2.37
CA GLY A 151 5.59 -5.99 1.15
C GLY A 151 7.04 -5.99 0.66
N TRP A 152 7.23 -5.80 -0.64
CA TRP A 152 8.55 -5.72 -1.29
C TRP A 152 9.52 -4.77 -0.58
N ARG A 153 9.02 -3.64 -0.05
CA ARG A 153 9.84 -2.67 0.69
C ARG A 153 10.40 -3.25 1.98
N THR A 154 9.60 -3.99 2.75
CA THR A 154 10.03 -4.66 3.98
C THR A 154 11.00 -5.77 3.67
N PHE A 155 10.72 -6.57 2.64
CA PHE A 155 11.64 -7.59 2.15
C PHE A 155 13.00 -6.97 1.81
N LEU A 156 13.06 -5.91 0.99
CA LEU A 156 14.32 -5.25 0.65
C LEU A 156 15.02 -4.72 1.91
N THR A 157 14.31 -4.02 2.79
CA THR A 157 14.86 -3.47 4.03
C THR A 157 15.53 -4.55 4.90
N ASN A 158 14.90 -5.73 5.01
CA ASN A 158 15.45 -6.87 5.74
C ASN A 158 16.75 -7.41 5.11
N HIS A 159 16.91 -7.26 3.80
CA HIS A 159 18.08 -7.77 3.07
C HIS A 159 19.21 -6.75 2.93
N LEU A 160 18.94 -5.43 3.04
CA LEU A 160 19.97 -4.37 2.89
C LEU A 160 21.17 -4.54 3.85
N ALA A 161 20.98 -5.21 4.99
CA ALA A 161 22.05 -5.49 5.95
C ALA A 161 23.15 -6.42 5.40
N ALA A 162 22.81 -7.27 4.44
CA ALA A 162 23.70 -8.30 3.92
C ALA A 162 24.08 -8.07 2.45
N VAL A 163 23.71 -6.92 1.88
CA VAL A 163 24.07 -6.52 0.51
C VAL A 163 25.12 -5.40 0.55
N VAL A 164 26.18 -5.61 -0.20
CA VAL A 164 27.19 -4.59 -0.53
C VAL A 164 27.16 -4.37 -2.04
N SER A 165 27.27 -3.11 -2.47
CA SER A 165 27.59 -2.79 -3.86
C SER A 165 29.07 -2.50 -4.03
N MET A 166 29.61 -2.84 -5.19
CA MET A 166 30.96 -2.53 -5.61
C MET A 166 30.92 -1.94 -7.01
N ASP A 167 31.76 -0.94 -7.26
CA ASP A 167 31.85 -0.28 -8.56
C ASP A 167 33.17 0.50 -8.71
N PHE A 168 33.55 0.79 -9.95
CA PHE A 168 34.72 1.58 -10.31
C PHE A 168 34.32 2.94 -10.89
N PHE A 169 35.16 3.94 -10.67
CA PHE A 169 35.09 5.18 -11.42
C PHE A 169 36.47 5.77 -11.66
N THR A 170 36.60 6.58 -12.71
CA THR A 170 37.89 7.15 -13.14
C THR A 170 38.06 8.60 -12.71
N VAL A 171 39.30 8.97 -12.40
CA VAL A 171 39.68 10.34 -12.03
C VAL A 171 40.91 10.74 -12.85
N PRO A 172 40.82 11.74 -13.74
CA PRO A 172 41.98 12.25 -14.45
C PRO A 172 42.86 13.07 -13.50
N THR A 173 44.17 13.00 -13.70
CA THR A 173 45.18 13.78 -12.98
C THR A 173 45.65 14.96 -13.83
N VAL A 174 46.32 15.93 -13.21
CA VAL A 174 46.93 17.08 -13.91
C VAL A 174 47.93 16.65 -14.99
N THR A 175 48.57 15.49 -14.82
CA THR A 175 49.54 14.94 -15.77
C THR A 175 48.87 14.14 -16.90
N GLY A 176 47.53 14.12 -16.97
CA GLY A 176 46.77 13.35 -17.98
C GLY A 176 46.65 11.85 -17.70
N ARG A 177 47.19 11.34 -16.57
CA ARG A 177 47.00 9.94 -16.16
C ARG A 177 45.60 9.72 -15.61
N VAL A 178 45.05 8.54 -15.83
CA VAL A 178 43.72 8.15 -15.34
C VAL A 178 43.86 7.18 -14.19
N LEU A 179 43.35 7.55 -13.02
CA LEU A 179 43.31 6.69 -11.85
C LEU A 179 41.93 6.05 -11.72
N PHE A 180 41.90 4.75 -11.46
CA PHE A 180 40.68 4.00 -11.15
C PHE A 180 40.48 3.97 -9.64
N VAL A 181 39.29 4.33 -9.19
CA VAL A 181 38.88 4.28 -7.80
C VAL A 181 37.82 3.20 -7.65
N LEU A 182 38.12 2.20 -6.84
CA LEU A 182 37.17 1.17 -6.41
C LEU A 182 36.43 1.65 -5.16
N VAL A 183 35.10 1.49 -5.12
CA VAL A 183 34.29 1.78 -3.94
C VAL A 183 33.43 0.57 -3.58
N LEU A 184 33.48 0.16 -2.32
CA LEU A 184 32.56 -0.83 -1.74
C LEU A 184 31.64 -0.14 -0.74
N LEU A 185 30.33 -0.30 -0.92
CA LEU A 185 29.29 0.38 -0.16
C LEU A 185 28.30 -0.62 0.43
N SER A 186 28.20 -0.67 1.76
CA SER A 186 27.16 -1.42 2.48
C SER A 186 25.83 -0.68 2.42
N HIS A 187 24.76 -1.37 2.01
CA HIS A 187 23.46 -0.73 1.74
C HIS A 187 22.72 -0.28 3.00
N ARG A 188 22.78 -1.06 4.09
CA ARG A 188 22.02 -0.84 5.34
C ARG A 188 21.96 0.62 5.79
N ARG A 189 23.13 1.24 5.92
CA ARG A 189 23.32 2.66 6.30
C ARG A 189 24.07 3.45 5.25
N ARG A 190 24.16 2.92 4.01
CA ARG A 190 24.87 3.56 2.90
C ARG A 190 26.32 3.89 3.27
N ARG A 191 27.00 2.99 3.99
CA ARG A 191 28.35 3.24 4.49
C ARG A 191 29.37 2.76 3.45
N ILE A 192 30.28 3.63 3.03
CA ILE A 192 31.46 3.24 2.25
C ILE A 192 32.33 2.38 3.19
N VAL A 193 32.41 1.09 2.91
CA VAL A 193 33.17 0.12 3.72
C VAL A 193 34.64 0.21 3.38
N HIS A 194 34.94 0.30 2.09
CA HIS A 194 36.30 0.30 1.58
C HIS A 194 36.37 1.13 0.31
N PHE A 195 37.52 1.76 0.09
CA PHE A 195 37.87 2.29 -1.22
C PHE A 195 39.37 2.13 -1.44
N ASN A 196 39.78 1.97 -2.69
CA ASN A 196 41.18 1.99 -3.04
C ASN A 196 41.39 2.51 -4.46
N ILE A 197 42.62 2.88 -4.77
CA ILE A 197 43.00 3.54 -6.02
C ILE A 197 44.06 2.68 -6.71
N ALA A 198 43.95 2.54 -8.03
CA ALA A 198 44.95 1.91 -8.88
C ALA A 198 45.01 2.60 -10.24
N GLU A 199 46.19 2.67 -10.83
CA GLU A 199 46.34 3.13 -12.22
C GLU A 199 45.92 2.04 -13.23
N HIS A 200 46.23 0.78 -12.91
CA HIS A 200 45.91 -0.38 -13.74
C HIS A 200 45.29 -1.50 -12.88
N PRO A 201 43.99 -1.41 -12.56
CA PRO A 201 43.34 -2.43 -11.74
C PRO A 201 43.33 -3.78 -12.48
N THR A 202 43.75 -4.84 -11.78
CA THR A 202 43.68 -6.22 -12.27
C THR A 202 42.65 -7.01 -11.48
N ALA A 203 42.19 -8.14 -12.03
CA ALA A 203 41.28 -9.04 -11.32
C ALA A 203 41.85 -9.51 -9.96
N ARG A 204 43.16 -9.77 -9.88
CA ARG A 204 43.84 -10.14 -8.62
C ARG A 204 43.85 -8.98 -7.63
N TRP A 205 44.12 -7.77 -8.10
CA TRP A 205 44.08 -6.58 -7.26
C TRP A 205 42.66 -6.36 -6.71
N ALA A 206 41.63 -6.37 -7.57
CA ALA A 206 40.24 -6.22 -7.14
C ALA A 206 39.81 -7.31 -6.14
N ALA A 207 40.25 -8.55 -6.36
CA ALA A 207 40.00 -9.66 -5.44
C ALA A 207 40.59 -9.40 -4.05
N GLN A 208 41.81 -8.86 -4.01
CA GLN A 208 42.49 -8.50 -2.79
C GLN A 208 41.75 -7.36 -2.06
N GLN A 209 41.18 -6.41 -2.79
CA GLN A 209 40.39 -5.33 -2.19
C GLN A 209 39.11 -5.82 -1.49
N VAL A 210 38.47 -6.88 -2.00
CA VAL A 210 37.33 -7.49 -1.31
C VAL A 210 37.76 -8.16 0.00
N VAL A 211 38.94 -8.80 0.01
CA VAL A 211 39.50 -9.38 1.26
C VAL A 211 39.81 -8.29 2.28
N GLU A 212 40.46 -7.21 1.85
CA GLU A 212 40.79 -6.08 2.73
C GLU A 212 39.55 -5.37 3.26
N ALA A 213 38.48 -5.30 2.47
CA ALA A 213 37.21 -4.72 2.88
C ALA A 213 36.48 -5.54 3.94
N PHE A 214 36.68 -6.87 3.99
CA PHE A 214 35.93 -7.78 4.85
C PHE A 214 36.84 -8.77 5.61
N PRO A 215 37.62 -8.28 6.59
CA PRO A 215 38.44 -9.13 7.44
C PRO A 215 37.58 -9.97 8.41
N HIS A 216 38.11 -11.09 8.91
CA HIS A 216 37.55 -11.85 10.04
C HIS A 216 36.04 -12.20 9.95
N ASN A 217 35.60 -12.75 8.81
CA ASN A 217 34.24 -13.24 8.60
C ASN A 217 33.15 -12.15 8.59
N THR A 218 33.51 -10.89 8.29
CA THR A 218 32.53 -9.80 8.07
C THR A 218 32.01 -9.74 6.63
N ALA A 219 32.22 -10.79 5.84
CA ALA A 219 31.84 -10.84 4.43
C ALA A 219 30.32 -10.69 4.26
N PRO A 220 29.86 -9.93 3.25
CA PRO A 220 28.43 -9.80 2.96
C PRO A 220 27.91 -11.10 2.35
N ARG A 221 26.60 -11.35 2.48
CA ARG A 221 25.98 -12.49 1.81
C ARG A 221 25.89 -12.26 0.30
N TRP A 222 25.67 -11.01 -0.11
CA TRP A 222 25.51 -10.63 -1.51
C TRP A 222 26.40 -9.45 -1.89
N LEU A 223 27.08 -9.58 -3.02
CA LEU A 223 27.88 -8.52 -3.63
C LEU A 223 27.28 -8.13 -4.98
N LEU A 224 26.69 -6.94 -5.04
CA LEU A 224 26.15 -6.33 -6.24
C LEU A 224 27.25 -5.59 -7.00
N ARG A 225 27.46 -5.95 -8.27
CA ARG A 225 28.44 -5.29 -9.13
C ARG A 225 27.98 -5.25 -10.57
N ASP A 226 28.60 -4.40 -11.35
CA ASP A 226 28.42 -4.36 -12.80
C ASP A 226 29.26 -5.47 -13.51
N ARG A 227 29.26 -5.43 -14.84
CA ARG A 227 29.87 -6.45 -15.71
C ARG A 227 31.28 -6.09 -16.18
N ASP A 228 31.96 -5.16 -15.53
CA ASP A 228 33.32 -4.75 -15.92
C ASP A 228 34.25 -5.96 -16.12
N SER A 229 35.05 -5.93 -17.19
CA SER A 229 36.02 -6.96 -17.53
C SER A 229 37.17 -7.05 -16.52
N ILE A 230 37.38 -6.03 -15.69
CA ILE A 230 38.30 -6.06 -14.54
C ILE A 230 37.98 -7.25 -13.61
N TYR A 231 36.71 -7.63 -13.48
CA TYR A 231 36.26 -8.73 -12.61
C TYR A 231 36.43 -10.12 -13.25
N GLY A 232 37.67 -10.46 -13.62
CA GLY A 232 38.03 -11.74 -14.21
C GLY A 232 37.98 -12.94 -13.25
N ASP A 233 38.47 -14.11 -13.69
CA ASP A 233 38.36 -15.37 -12.95
C ASP A 233 39.00 -15.36 -11.57
N ALA A 234 40.13 -14.68 -11.42
CA ALA A 234 40.80 -14.55 -10.13
C ALA A 234 39.91 -13.86 -9.09
N PHE A 235 39.14 -12.86 -9.52
CA PHE A 235 38.16 -12.16 -8.69
C PHE A 235 37.01 -13.10 -8.31
N ARG A 236 36.35 -13.70 -9.30
CA ARG A 236 35.19 -14.59 -9.09
C ARG A 236 35.53 -15.76 -8.15
N ARG A 237 36.70 -16.39 -8.34
CA ARG A 237 37.17 -17.48 -7.46
C ARG A 237 37.37 -17.01 -6.02
N ARG A 238 37.97 -15.84 -5.81
CA ARG A 238 38.20 -15.30 -4.45
C ARG A 238 36.89 -14.96 -3.75
N VAL A 239 35.96 -14.31 -4.45
CA VAL A 239 34.63 -13.96 -3.91
C VAL A 239 33.85 -15.23 -3.53
N ALA A 240 33.89 -16.26 -4.39
CA ALA A 240 33.29 -17.56 -4.08
C ALA A 240 33.93 -18.25 -2.87
N GLN A 241 35.27 -18.18 -2.72
CA GLN A 241 35.98 -18.71 -1.55
C GLN A 241 35.59 -18.00 -0.24
N MET A 242 35.19 -16.73 -0.33
CA MET A 242 34.67 -15.97 0.81
C MET A 242 33.17 -16.24 1.07
N ALA A 243 32.56 -17.19 0.36
CA ALA A 243 31.13 -17.53 0.42
C ALA A 243 30.19 -16.34 0.13
N ILE A 244 30.65 -15.40 -0.70
CA ILE A 244 29.87 -14.23 -1.13
C ILE A 244 29.14 -14.58 -2.43
N ALA A 245 27.82 -14.38 -2.47
CA ALA A 245 27.04 -14.56 -3.70
C ALA A 245 27.08 -13.29 -4.57
N GLU A 246 27.55 -13.42 -5.81
CA GLU A 246 27.58 -12.30 -6.76
C GLU A 246 26.19 -12.04 -7.37
N ILE A 247 25.77 -10.77 -7.37
CA ILE A 247 24.63 -10.28 -8.13
C ILE A 247 25.18 -9.37 -9.21
N VAL A 248 25.15 -9.84 -10.46
CA VAL A 248 25.75 -9.14 -11.59
C VAL A 248 24.67 -8.39 -12.38
N CYS A 249 24.83 -7.07 -12.50
CA CYS A 249 23.89 -6.25 -13.28
C CYS A 249 23.82 -6.69 -14.74
N SER A 250 22.70 -6.41 -15.41
CA SER A 250 22.56 -6.54 -16.85
C SER A 250 23.51 -5.59 -17.59
N PRO A 251 23.93 -5.92 -18.83
CA PRO A 251 24.75 -5.02 -19.62
C PRO A 251 24.08 -3.64 -19.78
N ALA A 252 24.89 -2.57 -19.73
CA ALA A 252 24.44 -1.18 -19.89
C ALA A 252 23.25 -0.77 -18.99
N SER A 253 23.15 -1.35 -17.78
CA SER A 253 22.03 -1.13 -16.86
C SER A 253 22.48 -0.55 -15.50
N PRO A 254 23.06 0.67 -15.44
CA PRO A 254 23.61 1.26 -14.22
C PRO A 254 22.55 1.45 -13.11
N TRP A 255 21.28 1.63 -13.48
CA TRP A 255 20.18 1.73 -12.52
C TRP A 255 19.97 0.48 -11.66
N GLN A 256 20.56 -0.67 -12.04
CA GLN A 256 20.54 -1.88 -11.24
C GLN A 256 21.59 -1.88 -10.11
N ASN A 257 22.58 -0.99 -10.14
CA ASN A 257 23.52 -0.71 -9.04
C ASN A 257 23.31 0.70 -8.44
N PRO A 258 22.08 1.07 -8.03
CA PRO A 258 21.73 2.47 -7.78
C PRO A 258 22.47 3.08 -6.58
N TYR A 259 22.92 2.25 -5.64
CA TYR A 259 23.62 2.71 -4.44
C TYR A 259 25.07 3.10 -4.73
N ALA A 260 25.81 2.31 -5.52
CA ALA A 260 27.17 2.64 -5.93
C ALA A 260 27.17 3.88 -6.83
N GLU A 261 26.32 3.88 -7.87
CA GLU A 261 26.18 5.00 -8.80
C GLU A 261 25.84 6.31 -8.08
N ARG A 262 24.95 6.25 -7.08
CA ARG A 262 24.59 7.42 -6.29
C ARG A 262 25.75 7.93 -5.45
N VAL A 263 26.55 7.06 -4.83
CA VAL A 263 27.70 7.50 -4.03
C VAL A 263 28.81 8.05 -4.91
N ILE A 264 29.09 7.43 -6.06
CA ILE A 264 30.08 7.91 -7.04
C ILE A 264 29.67 9.30 -7.54
N GLY A 265 28.41 9.47 -7.94
CA GLY A 265 27.92 10.78 -8.36
C GLY A 265 28.01 11.84 -7.26
N SER A 266 27.83 11.47 -5.99
CA SER A 266 28.06 12.39 -4.86
C SER A 266 29.53 12.73 -4.69
N ILE A 267 30.44 11.75 -4.74
CA ILE A 267 31.89 11.99 -4.65
C ILE A 267 32.35 12.96 -5.75
N ARG A 268 31.86 12.79 -6.99
CA ARG A 268 32.19 13.69 -8.10
C ARG A 268 31.67 15.11 -7.84
N ARG A 269 30.35 15.26 -7.74
CA ARG A 269 29.68 16.57 -7.65
C ARG A 269 29.98 17.35 -6.38
N GLU A 270 30.37 16.68 -5.31
CA GLU A 270 30.60 17.32 -4.02
C GLU A 270 32.08 17.43 -3.67
N CYS A 271 32.99 16.83 -4.44
CA CYS A 271 34.42 16.85 -4.13
C CYS A 271 35.29 16.97 -5.37
N LEU A 272 35.26 15.99 -6.26
CA LEU A 272 36.24 15.90 -7.35
C LEU A 272 36.04 16.94 -8.44
N ASP A 273 34.82 17.45 -8.64
CA ASP A 273 34.54 18.50 -9.63
C ASP A 273 35.14 19.86 -9.22
N TYR A 274 35.58 20.01 -7.96
CA TYR A 274 36.16 21.24 -7.40
C TYR A 274 37.67 21.18 -7.17
N VAL A 275 38.31 20.02 -7.39
CA VAL A 275 39.73 19.82 -7.06
C VAL A 275 40.46 19.18 -8.23
N ILE A 276 41.58 19.80 -8.63
CA ILE A 276 42.50 19.20 -9.61
C ILE A 276 43.40 18.19 -8.89
N VAL A 277 43.33 16.94 -9.33
CA VAL A 277 44.08 15.84 -8.72
C VAL A 277 45.50 15.80 -9.27
N PHE A 278 46.50 15.82 -8.39
CA PHE A 278 47.91 15.82 -8.79
C PHE A 278 48.50 14.42 -8.99
N GLY A 279 47.93 13.41 -8.33
CA GLY A 279 48.40 12.03 -8.38
C GLY A 279 47.72 11.17 -7.32
N GLU A 280 48.11 9.90 -7.26
CA GLU A 280 47.44 8.91 -6.40
C GLU A 280 47.45 9.29 -4.91
N ALA A 281 48.60 9.70 -4.37
CA ALA A 281 48.72 10.08 -2.96
C ALA A 281 47.82 11.29 -2.61
N HIS A 282 47.71 12.26 -3.53
CA HIS A 282 46.80 13.40 -3.34
C HIS A 282 45.34 12.92 -3.36
N LEU A 283 44.96 12.11 -4.35
CA LEU A 283 43.60 11.57 -4.46
C LEU A 283 43.22 10.74 -3.23
N ARG A 284 44.14 9.92 -2.72
CA ARG A 284 43.94 9.09 -1.52
C ARG A 284 43.64 9.94 -0.30
N ARG A 285 44.39 11.02 -0.07
CA ARG A 285 44.13 11.95 1.04
C ARG A 285 42.79 12.66 0.90
N LEU A 286 42.47 13.13 -0.31
CA LEU A 286 41.21 13.81 -0.60
C LEU A 286 40.00 12.91 -0.38
N LEU A 287 40.02 11.70 -0.93
CA LEU A 287 38.94 10.72 -0.75
C LEU A 287 38.84 10.25 0.71
N SER A 288 39.96 10.10 1.43
CA SER A 288 39.93 9.77 2.86
C SER A 288 39.20 10.86 3.66
N ALA A 289 39.51 12.14 3.39
CA ALA A 289 38.83 13.27 4.03
C ALA A 289 37.34 13.33 3.64
N TYR A 290 37.01 13.12 2.36
CA TYR A 290 35.63 13.10 1.90
C TYR A 290 34.83 11.94 2.51
N VAL A 291 35.39 10.73 2.57
CA VAL A 291 34.73 9.56 3.17
C VAL A 291 34.47 9.81 4.66
N ALA A 292 35.41 10.42 5.37
CA ALA A 292 35.23 10.78 6.76
C ALA A 292 34.11 11.82 6.97
N TYR A 293 34.03 12.83 6.09
CA TYR A 293 32.92 13.78 6.03
C TYR A 293 31.59 13.09 5.69
N TYR A 294 31.60 12.20 4.70
CA TYR A 294 30.44 11.44 4.23
C TYR A 294 29.85 10.59 5.35
N HIS A 295 30.68 9.91 6.15
CA HIS A 295 30.22 9.05 7.24
C HIS A 295 29.69 9.83 8.44
N ARG A 296 30.37 10.92 8.83
CA ARG A 296 30.14 11.60 10.12
C ARG A 296 29.29 12.86 10.05
N SER A 297 29.26 13.53 8.90
CA SER A 297 28.77 14.90 8.79
C SER A 297 27.68 15.04 7.72
N ARG A 298 27.84 14.37 6.58
CA ARG A 298 26.90 14.45 5.45
C ARG A 298 25.56 13.78 5.78
N THR A 299 24.47 14.51 5.66
CA THR A 299 23.12 13.97 5.88
C THR A 299 22.53 13.30 4.64
N HIS A 300 21.75 12.24 4.81
CA HIS A 300 21.17 11.47 3.72
C HIS A 300 19.65 11.42 3.80
N LEU A 301 18.95 11.89 2.76
CA LEU A 301 17.48 11.84 2.70
C LEU A 301 16.92 10.43 2.91
N GLY A 302 17.57 9.41 2.34
CA GLY A 302 17.12 8.03 2.50
C GLY A 302 17.51 7.36 3.82
N LEU A 303 18.20 8.08 4.71
CA LEU A 303 18.38 7.72 6.12
C LEU A 303 17.57 8.67 7.04
N GLY A 304 16.52 9.32 6.51
CA GLY A 304 15.73 10.26 7.30
C GLY A 304 16.48 11.55 7.68
N LYS A 305 17.43 11.98 6.82
CA LYS A 305 18.35 13.10 7.06
C LYS A 305 19.40 12.83 8.16
N ASP A 306 19.59 11.58 8.56
CA ASP A 306 20.73 11.18 9.39
C ASP A 306 21.99 10.93 8.55
N THR A 307 23.12 10.78 9.22
CA THR A 307 24.44 10.42 8.65
C THR A 307 24.62 8.89 8.65
N PRO A 308 25.53 8.33 7.83
CA PRO A 308 25.81 6.90 7.83
C PRO A 308 26.21 6.35 9.19
N ASP A 309 26.95 7.12 10.00
CA ASP A 309 27.40 6.70 11.34
C ASP A 309 26.37 7.00 12.43
N GLY A 310 25.39 7.85 12.11
CA GLY A 310 24.40 8.34 13.05
C GLY A 310 24.94 9.57 13.76
N ARG A 311 24.18 10.66 13.74
CA ARG A 311 24.56 11.91 14.40
C ARG A 311 23.42 12.39 15.29
N PRO A 312 23.61 12.49 16.62
CA PRO A 312 22.55 12.91 17.52
C PRO A 312 22.15 14.37 17.27
N MET A 313 20.86 14.66 17.49
CA MET A 313 20.36 16.02 17.48
C MET A 313 20.93 16.79 18.67
N GLN A 314 21.38 18.02 18.43
CA GLN A 314 21.90 18.89 19.48
C GLN A 314 20.81 19.90 19.87
N PRO A 315 20.40 19.95 21.16
CA PRO A 315 19.33 20.83 21.60
C PRO A 315 19.76 22.30 21.54
N ALA A 316 18.80 23.22 21.45
CA ALA A 316 19.08 24.66 21.42
C ALA A 316 19.87 25.15 22.65
N SER A 317 19.73 24.46 23.78
CA SER A 317 20.44 24.74 25.03
C SER A 317 21.93 24.35 25.03
N ALA A 318 22.41 23.63 24.02
CA ALA A 318 23.79 23.13 23.98
C ALA A 318 24.85 24.19 23.63
N GLY A 319 24.47 25.47 23.51
CA GLY A 319 25.38 26.58 23.25
C GLY A 319 25.34 27.13 21.82
N GLU A 320 26.34 27.93 21.48
CA GLU A 320 26.45 28.65 20.19
C GLU A 320 26.74 27.70 19.03
N ILE A 321 26.19 27.99 17.86
CA ILE A 321 26.45 27.24 16.62
C ILE A 321 27.79 27.67 16.03
N ILE A 322 28.72 26.74 15.90
CA ILE A 322 30.00 26.90 15.22
C ILE A 322 30.03 26.12 13.90
N ALA A 323 30.82 26.61 12.95
CA ALA A 323 31.09 25.94 11.69
C ALA A 323 32.49 25.31 11.73
N VAL A 324 32.56 24.00 11.52
CA VAL A 324 33.81 23.23 11.46
C VAL A 324 34.10 22.92 9.99
N PRO A 325 35.22 23.39 9.42
CA PRO A 325 35.56 23.11 8.03
C PRO A 325 35.91 21.63 7.85
N GLU A 326 35.40 21.05 6.76
CA GLU A 326 35.59 19.65 6.36
C GLU A 326 36.09 19.60 4.92
N VAL A 327 36.86 18.57 4.57
CA VAL A 327 37.38 18.36 3.21
C VAL A 327 38.10 19.61 2.66
N GLY A 328 39.02 20.18 3.46
CA GLY A 328 39.78 21.37 3.06
C GLY A 328 38.95 22.66 2.96
N GLY A 329 37.79 22.71 3.61
CA GLY A 329 36.90 23.88 3.60
C GLY A 329 35.83 23.84 2.51
N LEU A 330 35.80 22.78 1.69
CA LEU A 330 34.76 22.60 0.68
C LEU A 330 33.38 22.36 1.31
N HIS A 331 33.36 21.72 2.49
CA HIS A 331 32.15 21.49 3.27
C HIS A 331 32.32 22.06 4.68
N HIS A 332 31.20 22.30 5.34
CA HIS A 332 31.19 22.74 6.74
C HIS A 332 30.21 21.90 7.55
N ARG A 333 30.67 21.38 8.69
CA ARG A 333 29.82 20.77 9.70
C ARG A 333 29.41 21.84 10.70
N TYR A 334 28.10 21.98 10.92
CA TYR A 334 27.57 22.86 11.95
C TYR A 334 27.28 22.04 13.21
N GLU A 335 27.78 22.52 14.35
CA GLU A 335 27.56 21.94 15.67
C GLU A 335 27.48 23.04 16.73
N ARG A 336 26.87 22.72 17.88
CA ARG A 336 26.79 23.58 19.06
C ARG A 336 27.96 23.27 19.97
N ARG A 337 28.71 24.31 20.34
CA ARG A 337 29.81 24.22 21.30
C ARG A 337 29.23 24.27 22.70
N ALA A 338 29.49 23.25 23.52
CA ALA A 338 29.14 23.27 24.93
C ALA A 338 29.75 24.53 25.58
N ALA A 339 28.91 25.27 26.31
CA ALA A 339 29.28 26.52 26.96
C ALA A 339 30.30 26.31 28.09
#